data_AF-A0A9K3I904-F1
#
_entry.id   AF-A0A9K3I904-F1
#
_cell.length_a   1.000
_cell.length_b   1.000
_cell.length_c   1.000
_cell.angle_alpha   90.00
_cell.angle_beta   90.00
_cell.angle_gamma   90.00
#
_symmetry.space_group_name_H-M   'P 1'
#
loop_
_entity.id
_entity.type
_entity.pdbx_description
1 polymer ?
#
loop_
_entity_poly.entity_id
_entity_poly.type
_entity_poly.pdbx_seq_one_letter_code
_entity_poly.pdbx_strand_id
1 'polypeptide(L)'
;MTPESSVKREALQRPELLFPHLTADKYYVVDVGYPNTKGYLTPYKGQTIRYHIPEFQRGQSSAMHAPRGPKETFNYHHSSLRNIIERAFGVLKARWALLRDMHVNYTYEH
;
A
#
# COMPACT_ATOMS: atom_id res chain seq x y z
N MET A 1 -15.72 -1.69 -4.78
CA MET A 1 -14.99 -2.34 -3.66
C MET A 1 -14.02 -3.33 -4.29
N THR A 2 -12.71 -3.20 -4.08
CA THR A 2 -11.73 -4.05 -4.77
C THR A 2 -11.69 -5.46 -4.16
N PRO A 3 -11.28 -6.51 -4.90
CA PRO A 3 -11.15 -7.87 -4.37
C PRO A 3 -10.31 -7.95 -3.09
N GLU A 4 -9.26 -7.13 -3.01
CA GLU A 4 -8.40 -7.02 -1.83
C GLU A 4 -9.15 -6.45 -0.61
N SER A 5 -10.06 -5.49 -0.83
CA SER A 5 -10.94 -4.94 0.21
C SER A 5 -11.82 -6.03 0.84
N SER A 6 -12.28 -6.98 0.02
CA SER A 6 -13.12 -8.09 0.44
C SER A 6 -12.33 -9.15 1.20
N VAL A 7 -11.14 -9.54 0.71
CA VAL A 7 -10.25 -10.51 1.39
C VAL A 7 -9.86 -10.02 2.78
N LYS A 8 -9.56 -8.73 2.94
CA LYS A 8 -9.23 -8.15 4.24
C LYS A 8 -10.41 -8.13 5.19
N ARG A 9 -11.61 -7.77 4.71
CA ARG A 9 -12.83 -7.77 5.53
C ARG A 9 -13.12 -9.19 6.02
N GLU A 10 -12.98 -10.17 5.15
CA GLU A 10 -13.12 -11.59 5.48
C GLU A 10 -12.08 -12.02 6.53
N ALA A 11 -10.83 -11.59 6.39
CA ALA A 11 -9.76 -11.88 7.35
C ALA A 11 -10.05 -11.33 8.75
N LEU A 12 -10.73 -10.18 8.85
CA LEU A 12 -11.13 -9.58 10.13
C LEU A 12 -12.35 -10.26 10.76
N GLN A 13 -13.20 -10.88 9.94
CA GLN A 13 -14.41 -11.58 10.38
C GLN A 13 -14.16 -13.04 10.77
N ARG A 14 -12.98 -13.58 10.44
CA ARG A 14 -12.59 -14.95 10.73
C ARG A 14 -11.48 -14.97 11.79
N PRO A 15 -11.81 -15.13 13.09
CA PRO A 15 -10.83 -15.19 14.18
C PRO A 15 -9.77 -16.27 13.97
N GLU A 16 -10.15 -17.35 13.28
CA GLU A 16 -9.29 -18.48 12.89
C GLU A 16 -8.05 -18.07 12.08
N LEU A 17 -8.11 -16.93 11.36
CA LEU A 17 -7.02 -16.44 10.53
C LEU A 17 -5.96 -15.68 11.32
N LEU A 18 -6.14 -15.52 12.64
CA LEU A 18 -5.22 -14.86 13.58
C LEU A 18 -4.73 -13.50 13.06
N PHE A 19 -5.57 -12.80 12.29
CA PHE A 19 -5.22 -11.49 11.79
C PHE A 19 -5.07 -10.55 12.99
N PRO A 20 -3.94 -9.84 13.15
CA PRO A 20 -3.67 -9.13 14.38
C PRO A 20 -4.80 -8.14 14.69
N HIS A 21 -5.28 -8.10 15.93
CA HIS A 21 -6.17 -7.02 16.33
C HIS A 21 -5.30 -5.83 16.75
N LEU A 22 -5.46 -4.69 16.08
CA LEU A 22 -4.74 -3.49 16.49
C LEU A 22 -5.29 -2.97 17.81
N THR A 23 -4.39 -2.55 18.69
CA THR A 23 -4.74 -1.73 19.85
C THR A 23 -5.25 -0.36 19.37
N ALA A 24 -6.03 0.34 20.20
CA ALA A 24 -6.76 1.55 19.79
C ALA A 24 -5.87 2.72 19.29
N ASP A 25 -4.55 2.64 19.52
CA ASP A 25 -3.51 3.59 19.15
C ASP A 25 -2.73 3.21 17.87
N LYS A 26 -3.02 2.07 17.24
CA LYS A 26 -2.31 1.59 16.05
C LYS A 26 -3.16 1.65 14.80
N TYR A 27 -2.49 1.76 13.65
CA TYR A 27 -3.12 1.85 12.34
C TYR A 27 -2.45 0.91 11.35
N TYR A 28 -3.25 0.26 10.52
CA TYR A 28 -2.77 -0.42 9.32
C TYR A 28 -2.50 0.57 8.22
N VAL A 29 -1.35 0.43 7.59
CA VAL A 29 -1.04 1.12 6.34
C VAL A 29 -1.73 0.36 5.20
N VAL A 30 -2.57 1.04 4.42
CA VAL A 30 -3.40 0.43 3.36
C VAL A 30 -3.29 1.19 2.04
N ASP A 31 -3.50 0.47 0.94
CA ASP A 31 -3.44 1.06 -0.39
C ASP A 31 -4.52 2.12 -0.65
N VAL A 32 -4.28 2.96 -1.66
CA VAL A 32 -5.11 4.10 -2.04
C VAL A 32 -6.57 3.75 -2.39
N GLY A 33 -6.84 2.47 -2.70
CA GLY A 33 -8.17 1.92 -2.99
C GLY A 33 -8.99 1.58 -1.73
N TYR A 34 -8.41 1.66 -0.54
CA TYR A 34 -9.13 1.46 0.72
C TYR A 34 -9.72 2.77 1.23
N PRO A 35 -10.82 2.72 2.02
CA PRO A 35 -11.30 3.88 2.73
C PRO A 35 -10.34 4.24 3.86
N ASN A 36 -10.10 5.54 4.04
CA ASN A 36 -9.31 6.08 5.16
C ASN A 36 -10.21 6.19 6.40
N THR A 37 -10.18 5.17 7.27
CA THR A 37 -11.05 5.07 8.45
C THR A 37 -10.23 4.76 9.70
N LYS A 38 -10.82 4.89 10.90
CA LYS A 38 -10.12 4.53 12.15
C LYS A 38 -9.53 3.11 12.06
N GLY A 39 -8.25 2.98 12.39
CA GLY A 39 -7.49 1.73 12.24
C GLY A 39 -6.84 1.50 10.86
N TYR A 40 -7.10 2.36 9.86
CA TYR A 40 -6.59 2.23 8.49
C TYR A 40 -6.14 3.57 7.93
N LEU A 41 -4.86 3.68 7.55
CA LEU A 41 -4.30 4.88 6.95
C LEU A 41 -3.93 4.64 5.49
N THR A 42 -4.62 5.38 4.62
CA THR A 42 -4.29 5.47 3.20
C THR A 42 -3.26 6.56 2.96
N PRO A 43 -2.54 6.55 1.82
CA PRO A 43 -1.73 7.68 1.40
C PRO A 43 -2.52 8.99 1.39
N TYR A 44 -1.87 10.10 1.72
CA TYR A 44 -2.42 11.42 1.52
C TYR A 44 -2.53 11.71 0.02
N LYS A 45 -3.73 12.13 -0.39
CA LYS A 45 -4.02 12.56 -1.77
C LYS A 45 -3.90 14.08 -1.88
N GLY A 46 -3.43 14.57 -3.01
CA GLY A 46 -3.39 16.00 -3.34
C GLY A 46 -2.53 16.28 -4.56
N GLN A 47 -2.88 17.30 -5.33
CA GLN A 47 -2.14 17.67 -6.55
C GLN A 47 -0.70 18.10 -6.27
N THR A 48 -0.44 18.63 -5.06
CA THR A 48 0.87 19.14 -4.64
C THR A 48 1.59 18.23 -3.64
N ILE A 49 1.05 17.04 -3.35
CA ILE A 49 1.63 16.10 -2.38
C ILE A 49 2.20 14.91 -3.15
N ARG A 50 3.52 14.77 -3.14
CA ARG A 50 4.17 13.60 -3.75
C ARG A 50 3.82 12.31 -3.03
N TYR A 51 3.68 11.23 -3.79
CA TYR A 51 3.34 9.90 -3.32
C TYR A 51 4.30 8.83 -3.83
N HIS A 52 4.64 8.84 -5.12
CA HIS A 52 5.42 7.78 -5.74
C HIS A 52 6.92 8.00 -5.48
N ILE A 53 7.67 6.94 -5.14
CA ILE A 53 9.12 7.00 -4.91
C ILE A 53 9.88 7.72 -6.04
N PRO A 54 9.57 7.50 -7.34
CA PRO A 54 10.21 8.25 -8.42
C PRO A 54 10.03 9.78 -8.34
N GLU A 55 8.93 10.29 -7.79
CA GLU A 55 8.71 11.74 -7.63
C GLU A 55 9.68 12.37 -6.64
N PHE A 56 10.18 11.57 -5.69
CA PHE A 56 11.23 11.95 -4.76
C PHE A 56 12.64 11.74 -5.30
N GLN A 57 12.81 11.10 -6.46
CA GLN A 57 14.12 10.83 -7.08
C GLN A 57 14.42 11.71 -8.30
N ARG A 58 13.42 12.44 -8.81
CA ARG A 58 13.55 13.33 -9.99
C ARG A 58 14.27 14.66 -9.71
N GLY A 59 14.75 14.88 -8.49
CA GLY A 59 15.42 16.12 -8.11
C GLY A 59 16.87 16.19 -8.58
N GLN A 60 17.42 17.39 -8.68
CA GLN A 60 18.85 17.57 -8.96
C GLN A 60 19.70 17.67 -7.68
N SER A 61 19.05 17.74 -6.51
CA SER A 61 19.72 17.89 -5.21
C SER A 61 19.04 17.05 -4.14
N SER A 62 19.80 16.69 -3.09
CA SER A 62 19.29 15.96 -1.93
C SER A 62 18.13 16.68 -1.24
N ALA A 63 18.12 18.02 -1.26
CA ALA A 63 17.01 18.82 -0.72
C ALA A 63 15.72 18.70 -1.57
N MET A 64 15.83 18.50 -2.89
CA MET A 64 14.66 18.19 -3.73
C MET A 64 14.18 16.75 -3.54
N HIS A 65 15.08 15.84 -3.18
CA HIS A 65 14.73 14.44 -2.91
C HIS A 65 14.02 14.25 -1.57
N ALA A 66 14.31 15.10 -0.59
CA ALA A 66 13.68 15.02 0.71
C ALA A 66 12.15 15.24 0.59
N PRO A 67 11.33 14.42 1.27
CA PRO A 67 9.92 14.70 1.43
C PRO A 67 9.71 16.00 2.23
N ARG A 68 8.70 16.77 1.84
CA ARG A 68 8.39 18.09 2.41
C ARG A 68 7.20 18.00 3.36
N GLY A 69 7.49 18.17 4.65
CA GLY A 69 6.48 18.18 5.70
C GLY A 69 5.84 16.82 5.97
N PRO A 70 4.94 16.75 6.96
CA PRO A 70 4.47 15.47 7.49
C PRO A 70 3.75 14.57 6.48
N LYS A 71 3.00 15.15 5.54
CA LYS A 71 2.21 14.40 4.56
C LYS A 71 3.09 13.69 3.52
N GLU A 72 4.06 14.40 2.93
CA GLU A 72 5.00 13.79 2.00
C GLU A 72 5.91 12.78 2.72
N THR A 73 6.32 13.07 3.96
CA THR A 73 7.14 12.13 4.74
C THR A 73 6.38 10.83 4.99
N PHE A 74 5.12 10.92 5.41
CA PHE A 74 4.25 9.75 5.54
C PHE A 74 4.13 8.98 4.21
N ASN A 75 3.83 9.68 3.11
CA ASN A 75 3.68 9.06 1.80
C ASN A 75 4.98 8.41 1.29
N TYR A 76 6.14 9.01 1.54
CA TYR A 76 7.43 8.45 1.16
C TYR A 76 7.70 7.12 1.89
N HIS A 77 7.50 7.09 3.22
CA HIS A 77 7.65 5.85 3.99
C HIS A 77 6.62 4.80 3.60
N HIS A 78 5.36 5.21 3.39
CA HIS A 78 4.29 4.36 2.89
C HIS A 78 4.70 3.67 1.58
N SER A 79 5.11 4.45 0.58
CA SER A 79 5.48 3.93 -0.74
C SER A 79 6.74 3.09 -0.70
N SER A 80 7.69 3.41 0.19
CA SER A 80 8.89 2.60 0.40
C SER A 80 8.54 1.21 0.96
N LEU A 81 7.68 1.15 1.98
CA LEU A 81 7.20 -0.11 2.55
C LEU A 81 6.42 -0.93 1.53
N ARG A 82 5.51 -0.30 0.79
CA ARG A 82 4.76 -0.93 -0.31
C ARG A 82 5.70 -1.54 -1.35
N ASN A 83 6.71 -0.78 -1.79
CA ASN A 83 7.69 -1.26 -2.77
C ASN A 83 8.48 -2.48 -2.27
N ILE A 84 8.85 -2.53 -0.98
CA ILE A 84 9.51 -3.71 -0.40
C ILE A 84 8.59 -4.93 -0.46
N ILE A 85 7.33 -4.77 -0.06
CA ILE A 85 6.33 -5.84 -0.05
C ILE A 85 6.06 -6.35 -1.48
N GLU A 86 5.80 -5.44 -2.43
CA GLU A 86 5.56 -5.78 -3.84
C GLU A 86 6.75 -6.50 -4.46
N ARG A 87 7.98 -6.06 -4.20
CA ARG A 87 9.20 -6.74 -4.66
C ARG A 87 9.35 -8.12 -4.06
N ALA A 88 9.08 -8.29 -2.76
CA ALA A 88 9.12 -9.60 -2.11
C ALA A 88 8.11 -10.57 -2.74
N PHE A 89 6.87 -10.12 -2.96
CA PHE A 89 5.86 -10.92 -3.68
C PHE A 89 6.26 -11.20 -5.13
N GLY A 90 6.89 -10.25 -5.82
CA GLY A 90 7.42 -10.45 -7.17
C GLY A 90 8.44 -11.59 -7.22
N VAL A 91 9.38 -11.64 -6.27
CA VAL A 91 10.36 -12.73 -6.15
C VAL A 91 9.68 -14.07 -5.87
N LEU A 92 8.68 -14.09 -4.97
CA LEU A 92 7.91 -15.30 -4.70
C LEU A 92 7.18 -15.79 -5.95
N LYS A 93 6.51 -14.90 -6.70
CA LYS A 93 5.83 -15.25 -7.96
C LYS A 93 6.80 -15.76 -9.02
N ALA A 94 7.99 -15.18 -9.13
CA ALA A 94 8.99 -15.63 -10.10
C ALA A 94 9.50 -17.04 -9.77
N ARG A 95 9.73 -17.32 -8.48
CA ARG A 95 10.24 -18.62 -7.99
C ARG A 95 9.19 -19.73 -8.07
N TRP A 96 7.92 -19.42 -7.83
CA TRP A 96 6.85 -20.41 -7.77
C TRP A 96 5.90 -20.24 -8.95
N ALA A 97 6.04 -21.11 -9.95
CA ALA A 97 5.26 -21.09 -11.18
C ALA A 97 3.74 -21.05 -10.98
N LEU A 98 3.27 -21.74 -9.94
CA LEU A 98 1.87 -21.79 -9.54
C LEU A 98 1.29 -20.39 -9.20
N LEU A 99 2.12 -19.46 -8.72
CA LEU A 99 1.70 -18.10 -8.37
C LEU A 99 1.72 -17.14 -9.57
N ARG A 100 2.22 -17.57 -10.74
CA ARG A 100 2.28 -16.74 -11.97
C ARG A 100 0.91 -16.61 -12.64
N ASP A 101 0.11 -17.66 -12.64
CA ASP A 101 -1.24 -17.68 -13.25
C ASP A 101 -2.35 -17.12 -12.35
N MET A 102 -2.04 -16.67 -11.13
CA MET A 102 -2.99 -15.95 -10.28
C MET A 102 -3.19 -14.49 -10.72
N HIS A 103 -3.21 -14.23 -12.03
CA HIS A 103 -3.57 -12.92 -12.55
C HIS A 103 -5.09 -12.77 -12.46
N VAL A 104 -5.55 -12.06 -11.42
CA VAL A 104 -6.93 -11.61 -11.32
C VAL A 104 -7.19 -10.68 -12.51
N ASN A 105 -7.99 -11.14 -13.47
CA ASN A 105 -8.46 -10.34 -14.59
C ASN A 105 -9.27 -9.15 -14.06
N TYR A 106 -8.64 -7.98 -13.96
CA TYR A 106 -9.37 -6.73 -13.82
C TYR A 106 -9.82 -6.29 -15.21
N THR A 107 -11.04 -6.65 -15.59
CA THR A 107 -11.77 -5.93 -16.64
C THR A 107 -12.23 -4.61 -16.04
N TYR A 108 -11.56 -3.51 -16.41
CA TYR A 108 -12.12 -2.18 -16.21
C TYR A 108 -13.18 -1.99 -17.27
N GLU A 109 -14.46 -2.08 -16.89
CA GLU A 109 -15.52 -1.53 -17.73
C GLU A 109 -15.52 0.00 -17.57
N HIS A 110 -15.60 0.68 -18.72
CA HIS A 110 -15.56 2.14 -18.89
C HIS A 110 -16.83 2.83 -18.37
#